data_AF-A0A453QJI5-F1
#
_entry.id   AF-A0A453QJI5-F1
#
_cell.length_a   1.000
_cell.length_b   1.000
_cell.length_c   1.000
_cell.angle_alpha   90.00
_cell.angle_beta   90.00
_cell.angle_gamma   90.00
#
_symmetry.space_group_name_H-M   'P 1'
#
loop_
_entity.id
_entity.type
_entity.pdbx_description
1 polymer ?
#
loop_
_entity_poly.entity_id
_entity_poly.type
_entity_poly.pdbx_seq_one_letter_code
_entity_poly.pdbx_strand_id
1 'polypeptide(L)' 'GNSLTGTLSPDMCQLTGLWYFDVRGNNLTGTIPQSIGNCTSFEIL' A
#
# COMPACT_ATOMS: atom_id res chain seq x y z
N GLY A 1 4.96 10.91 11.08
CA GLY A 1 4.11 10.87 9.87
C GLY A 1 4.73 11.76 8.82
N ASN A 2 4.66 11.36 7.56
CA ASN A 2 5.08 12.20 6.43
C ASN A 2 3.89 13.02 5.90
N SER A 3 4.10 13.83 4.87
CA SER A 3 3.04 14.59 4.20
C SER A 3 2.70 14.03 2.81
N LEU A 4 2.71 12.70 2.67
CA LEU A 4 2.37 12.07 1.40
C LEU A 4 0.90 12.34 1.05
N THR A 5 0.64 12.62 -0.24
CA THR A 5 -0.68 12.93 -0.80
C THR A 5 -0.95 12.07 -2.04
N GLY A 6 -2.22 11.97 -2.45
CA GLY A 6 -2.63 11.22 -3.63
C GLY A 6 -3.15 9.82 -3.27
N THR A 7 -3.19 8.92 -4.26
CA THR A 7 -3.79 7.59 -4.12
C THR A 7 -2.74 6.49 -4.07
N LEU A 8 -3.10 5.33 -3.50
CA LEU A 8 -2.26 4.13 -3.58
C LEU A 8 -2.25 3.57 -5.01
N SER A 9 -1.07 3.21 -5.51
CA SER A 9 -0.93 2.66 -6.86
C SER A 9 -1.38 1.20 -6.89
N PRO A 10 -2.11 0.74 -7.92
CA PRO A 10 -2.41 -0.68 -8.10
C PRO A 10 -1.16 -1.55 -8.31
N ASP A 11 -0.02 -0.95 -8.69
CA ASP A 11 1.24 -1.64 -8.96
C ASP A 11 2.06 -1.95 -7.70
N MET A 12 1.56 -1.62 -6.51
CA MET A 12 2.26 -1.88 -5.24
C MET A 12 2.66 -3.35 -5.03
N CYS A 13 1.93 -4.30 -5.62
CA CYS A 13 2.28 -5.73 -5.56
C CYS A 13 3.56 -6.10 -6.34
N GLN A 14 4.09 -5.21 -7.18
CA GLN A 14 5.39 -5.42 -7.82
C GLN A 14 6.55 -5.27 -6.82
N LEU A 15 6.30 -4.70 -5.65
CA LEU A 15 7.26 -4.57 -4.56
C LEU A 15 7.39 -5.90 -3.81
N THR A 16 8.04 -6.88 -4.43
CA THR A 16 8.12 -8.27 -3.91
C THR A 16 8.84 -8.43 -2.57
N GLY A 17 9.58 -7.41 -2.13
CA GLY A 17 10.21 -7.35 -0.80
C GLY A 17 9.42 -6.57 0.26
N LEU A 18 8.27 -5.98 -0.11
CA LEU A 18 7.45 -5.20 0.80
C LEU A 18 6.49 -6.14 1.56
N TRP A 19 6.79 -6.37 2.83
CA TRP A 19 5.96 -7.18 3.74
C TRP A 19 5.24 -6.32 4.80
N TYR A 20 5.67 -5.07 4.97
CA TYR A 20 5.09 -4.12 5.91
C TYR A 20 4.94 -2.74 5.27
N PHE A 21 3.74 -2.16 5.38
CA PHE A 21 3.44 -0.85 4.83
C PHE A 21 2.53 -0.06 5.78
N ASP A 22 3.12 0.89 6.52
CA ASP A 22 2.39 1.79 7.42
C ASP A 22 2.30 3.18 6.81
N VAL A 23 1.07 3.63 6.56
CA VAL A 23 0.77 4.96 6.02
C VAL A 23 0.05 5.86 7.01
N ARG A 24 -0.05 5.47 8.28
CA ARG A 24 -0.70 6.27 9.32
C ARG A 24 -0.03 7.64 9.44
N GLY A 25 -0.87 8.66 9.57
CA GLY A 25 -0.41 10.06 9.67
C GLY A 25 0.15 10.63 8.37
N ASN A 26 -0.35 10.18 7.21
CA ASN A 26 -0.22 10.85 5.90
C ASN A 26 -1.58 11.40 5.45
N ASN A 27 -1.61 12.08 4.30
CA ASN A 27 -2.81 12.66 3.70
C ASN A 27 -3.18 11.98 2.37
N LEU A 28 -3.09 10.64 2.35
CA LEU A 28 -3.49 9.82 1.21
C LEU A 28 -5.02 9.78 1.10
N THR A 29 -5.53 9.79 -0.13
CA THR A 29 -6.96 9.80 -0.45
C THR A 29 -7.30 8.69 -1.45
N GLY A 30 -8.57 8.53 -1.80
CA GLY A 30 -9.02 7.47 -2.70
C GLY A 30 -9.30 6.14 -1.99
N THR A 31 -9.34 5.06 -2.76
CA THR A 31 -9.67 3.71 -2.27
C THR A 31 -8.42 2.84 -2.20
N ILE A 32 -8.48 1.79 -1.39
CA ILE A 32 -7.47 0.73 -1.40
C ILE A 32 -7.59 -0.01 -2.74
N PRO A 33 -6.51 -0.13 -3.55
CA PRO A 33 -6.55 -0.83 -4.82
C PRO A 33 -6.94 -2.30 -4.62
N GLN A 34 -7.87 -2.81 -5.43
CA GLN A 34 -8.29 -4.21 -5.36
C GLN A 34 -7.13 -5.18 -5.60
N SER A 35 -6.12 -4.75 -6.38
CA SER A 35 -4.91 -5.53 -6.62
C SER A 35 -4.13 -5.85 -5.34
N ILE A 36 -4.35 -5.15 -4.22
CA ILE A 36 -3.63 -5.40 -2.97
C ILE A 36 -3.82 -6.83 -2.45
N GLY A 37 -4.99 -7.45 -2.71
CA GLY A 37 -5.25 -8.84 -2.36
C GLY A 37 -4.47 -9.85 -3.20
N ASN A 38 -3.88 -9.42 -4.32
CA ASN A 38 -3.02 -10.22 -5.18
C ASN A 38 -1.54 -10.12 -4.79
N CYS A 39 -1.20 -9.31 -3.78
CA CYS A 39 0.18 -9.19 -3.34
C CYS A 39 0.59 -10.44 -2.57
N THR A 40 1.31 -11.34 -3.22
CA THR A 40 1.72 -12.65 -2.64
C THR A 40 2.86 -12.56 -1.63
N SER A 41 3.53 -11.41 -1.52
CA SER A 41 4.63 -11.15 -0.58
C SER A 41 4.19 -10.51 0.75
N PHE A 42 2.91 -10.14 0.92
CA PHE A 42 2.38 -9.66 2.20
C PHE A 42 1.94 -10.85 3.04
N GLU A 43 2.66 -11.10 4.13
CA GLU A 43 2.21 -12.06 5.14
C GLU A 43 1.12 -11.39 5.97
N ILE A 44 -0.14 -11.79 5.76
CA ILE A 44 -1.27 -11.38 6.60
C ILE A 44 -1.29 -12.32 7.81
N LEU A 45 -0.88 -11.81 8.97
CA LEU A 45 -1.22 -12.37 10.29
C LEU A 45 -2.38 -11.58 10.90
#